data_AF-A0A6A6AAD8-F1
#
_entry.id   AF-A0A6A6AAD8-F1
#
_cell.length_a   1.000
_cell.length_b   1.000
_cell.length_c   1.000
_cell.angle_alpha   90.00
_cell.angle_beta   90.00
_cell.angle_gamma   90.00
#
_symmetry.space_group_name_H-M   'P 1'
#
loop_
_entity.id
_entity.type
_entity.pdbx_description
1 polymer ?
#
loop_
_entity_poly.entity_id
_entity_poly.type
_entity_poly.pdbx_seq_one_letter_code
_entity_poly.pdbx_strand_id
1 'polypeptide(L)'
;MSEPIRNKKMDSISAPTPQNTPANAAPISSRAQQPGVGTIKEEELERAAAGLFAANPALVSMMQAKLSGLVGKSSGYVESLPVSVRRRVAGLKGVQKEHSKLEAQFQEEVLQLEKKYFAKFTPLYQARAKIVNGETEPTEEQVTVGEQKDKDDEDEDDDEETPELNKEEGKDVKGIPEFWLTALKTQPELAEMITDRDEAALKHLVDVRMEYLDRPGFRLIFEFEQNEFFSNKSISKTYFYQEENGYGGDYIYDHAEGEKVDWKSGKDLTVRIESKKQRNKNTKQTRVVKKTVPTDSFFNFFDPPKPPQDEDDATSDIEERLELDYQLGEIIKEKFIPHAIDWFTGEALQYENFDEFDEGDFEDEDDEDEDELSDRDEDEESDDEDDDTKPKQETTECKQS
;
A
#
# COMPACT_ATOMS: atom_id res chain seq x y z
N MET A 1 43.51 -49.02 -10.44
CA MET A 1 44.65 -48.62 -9.60
C MET A 1 44.72 -47.11 -9.74
N SER A 2 44.16 -46.29 -8.86
CA SER A 2 44.34 -46.27 -7.40
C SER A 2 43.20 -45.49 -6.73
N GLU A 3 43.02 -45.78 -5.45
CA GLU A 3 41.98 -45.42 -4.48
C GLU A 3 41.78 -43.91 -4.16
N PRO A 4 40.70 -43.54 -3.42
CA PRO A 4 40.21 -42.15 -3.28
C PRO A 4 40.82 -41.37 -2.10
N ILE A 5 40.82 -40.03 -2.21
CA ILE A 5 41.43 -39.10 -1.26
C ILE A 5 40.49 -38.85 -0.06
N ARG A 6 41.03 -39.07 1.15
CA ARG A 6 40.37 -38.86 2.45
C ARG A 6 40.24 -37.38 2.80
N ASN A 7 39.03 -36.95 3.20
CA ASN A 7 38.80 -35.69 3.89
C ASN A 7 39.38 -35.73 5.30
N LYS A 8 40.28 -34.78 5.61
CA LYS A 8 40.74 -34.50 6.97
C LYS A 8 40.40 -33.05 7.30
N LYS A 9 39.54 -32.85 8.31
CA LYS A 9 39.21 -31.55 8.93
C LYS A 9 40.52 -30.80 9.26
N MET A 10 40.63 -29.55 8.83
CA MET A 10 41.67 -28.63 9.30
C MET A 10 41.03 -27.65 10.27
N ASP A 11 41.51 -27.74 11.50
CA ASP A 11 41.24 -26.83 12.60
C ASP A 11 41.71 -25.40 12.31
N SER A 12 41.05 -24.49 13.01
CA SER A 12 41.23 -23.04 13.07
C SER A 12 42.67 -22.54 12.96
N ILE A 13 42.95 -21.80 11.88
CA ILE A 13 44.08 -20.89 11.79
C ILE A 13 43.51 -19.49 11.59
N SER A 14 43.36 -18.78 12.71
CA SER A 14 43.02 -17.36 12.74
C SER A 14 44.18 -16.56 12.16
N ALA A 15 43.91 -15.74 11.14
CA ALA A 15 44.88 -14.87 10.51
C ALA A 15 45.18 -13.66 11.42
N PRO A 16 46.44 -13.19 11.50
CA PRO A 16 46.86 -12.17 12.46
C PRO A 16 46.44 -10.76 11.99
N THR A 17 45.61 -10.08 12.77
CA THR A 17 45.26 -8.66 12.58
C THR A 17 46.42 -7.74 13.04
N PRO A 18 46.64 -6.60 12.36
CA PRO A 18 47.76 -5.71 12.68
C PRO A 18 47.57 -5.00 14.03
N GLN A 19 48.62 -5.08 14.85
CA GLN A 19 48.75 -4.48 16.17
C GLN A 19 48.63 -2.94 16.13
N ASN A 20 47.50 -2.41 16.59
CA ASN A 20 47.48 -1.12 17.30
C ASN A 20 46.28 -0.95 18.24
N THR A 21 45.87 -2.01 18.94
CA THR A 21 44.85 -1.94 19.99
C THR A 21 45.55 -2.06 21.35
N PRO A 22 45.51 -1.05 22.23
CA PRO A 22 46.11 -1.15 23.56
C PRO A 22 45.38 -2.21 24.41
N ALA A 23 46.14 -3.08 25.06
CA ALA A 23 45.70 -4.25 25.83
C ALA A 23 45.15 -3.93 27.24
N ASN A 24 44.61 -2.73 27.46
CA ASN A 24 43.89 -2.38 28.69
C ASN A 24 42.44 -2.13 28.35
N ALA A 25 41.53 -2.90 28.94
CA ALA A 25 40.11 -2.59 28.95
C ALA A 25 39.92 -1.20 29.56
N ALA A 26 39.41 -0.25 28.77
CA ALA A 26 39.01 1.04 29.30
C ALA A 26 37.89 0.81 30.33
N PRO A 27 37.90 1.49 31.49
CA PRO A 27 36.85 1.32 32.47
C PRO A 27 35.53 1.77 31.84
N ILE A 28 34.58 0.84 31.84
CA ILE A 28 33.17 1.07 31.52
C ILE A 28 32.65 2.05 32.59
N SER A 29 32.61 3.33 32.23
CA SER A 29 31.69 4.30 32.80
C SER A 29 31.31 5.24 31.67
N SER A 30 30.30 4.83 30.90
CA SER A 30 29.63 5.66 29.90
C SER A 30 28.75 6.71 30.57
N ARG A 31 29.28 7.45 31.55
CA ARG A 31 28.70 8.72 31.95
C ARG A 31 29.32 9.80 31.08
N ALA A 32 28.92 9.84 29.81
CA ALA A 32 29.04 11.06 29.04
C ALA A 32 28.23 12.12 29.80
N GLN A 33 28.90 13.13 30.37
CA GLN A 33 28.17 14.30 30.86
C GLN A 33 27.51 14.94 29.66
N GLN A 34 26.17 14.97 29.67
CA GLN A 34 25.40 15.75 28.72
C GLN A 34 25.96 17.18 28.71
N PRO A 35 26.20 17.80 27.54
CA PRO A 35 26.46 19.23 27.49
C PRO A 35 25.26 19.92 28.15
N GLY A 36 25.51 20.69 29.22
CA GLY A 36 24.49 21.37 30.02
C GLY A 36 23.83 22.53 29.27
N VAL A 37 23.16 22.23 28.16
CA VAL A 37 22.15 23.11 27.58
C VAL A 37 20.84 22.62 28.18
N GLY A 38 20.12 23.50 28.88
CA GLY A 38 18.84 23.13 29.47
C GLY A 38 17.93 22.51 28.40
N THR A 39 17.39 21.33 28.68
CA THR A 39 16.30 20.74 27.90
C THR A 39 15.16 21.76 27.88
N ILE A 40 14.90 22.35 26.71
CA ILE A 40 13.65 23.06 26.50
C ILE A 40 12.58 21.97 26.60
N LYS A 41 11.56 22.16 27.45
CA LYS A 41 10.42 21.23 27.52
C LYS A 41 9.71 21.24 26.18
N GLU A 42 10.02 20.27 25.32
CA GLU A 42 9.46 20.18 23.97
C GLU A 42 7.94 19.99 24.02
N GLU A 43 7.39 19.26 25.00
CA GLU A 43 5.94 19.07 25.16
C GLU A 43 5.16 20.36 25.45
N GLU A 44 5.74 21.33 26.17
CA GLU A 44 5.09 22.61 26.45
C GLU A 44 5.18 23.54 25.24
N LEU A 45 6.24 23.41 24.44
CA LEU A 45 6.44 24.13 23.19
C LEU A 45 5.55 23.56 22.06
N GLU A 46 5.37 22.25 21.97
CA GLU A 46 4.52 21.56 21.00
C GLU A 46 3.03 21.80 21.29
N ARG A 47 2.58 21.69 22.55
CA ARG A 47 1.19 22.04 22.90
C ARG A 47 0.92 23.54 22.72
N ALA A 48 1.88 24.41 23.04
CA ALA A 48 1.74 25.84 22.80
C ALA A 48 1.78 26.19 21.30
N ALA A 49 2.61 25.52 20.51
CA ALA A 49 2.71 25.70 19.07
C ALA A 49 1.45 25.17 18.38
N ALA A 50 0.98 23.96 18.70
CA ALA A 50 -0.28 23.39 18.19
C ALA A 50 -1.48 24.28 18.56
N GLY A 51 -1.53 24.82 19.79
CA GLY A 51 -2.53 25.80 20.21
C GLY A 51 -2.44 27.13 19.45
N LEU A 52 -1.24 27.62 19.14
CA LEU A 52 -1.02 28.82 18.32
C LEU A 52 -1.38 28.61 16.83
N PHE A 53 -1.11 27.43 16.29
CA PHE A 53 -1.40 27.07 14.90
C PHE A 53 -2.90 26.85 14.70
N ALA A 54 -3.59 26.22 15.65
CA ALA A 54 -5.05 26.08 15.62
C ALA A 54 -5.79 27.41 15.84
N ALA A 55 -5.24 28.31 16.67
CA ALA A 55 -5.89 29.59 16.99
C ALA A 55 -5.75 30.65 15.90
N ASN A 56 -4.90 30.45 14.88
CA ASN A 56 -4.65 31.46 13.85
C ASN A 56 -4.40 30.85 12.46
N PRO A 57 -5.46 30.44 11.75
CA PRO A 57 -5.36 29.87 10.40
C PRO A 57 -4.64 30.80 9.40
N ALA A 58 -4.72 32.12 9.60
CA ALA A 58 -4.00 33.11 8.81
C ALA A 58 -2.47 33.10 9.03
N LEU A 59 -2.01 32.72 10.23
CA LEU A 59 -0.58 32.59 10.53
C LEU A 59 0.00 31.32 9.90
N VAL A 60 -0.75 30.20 9.95
CA VAL A 60 -0.39 28.96 9.26
C VAL A 60 -0.31 29.21 7.75
N SER A 61 -1.34 29.83 7.17
CA SER A 61 -1.34 30.20 5.75
C SER A 61 -0.21 31.16 5.38
N MET A 62 0.12 32.15 6.23
CA MET A 62 1.28 33.04 6.01
C MET A 62 2.62 32.31 6.14
N MET A 63 2.76 31.37 7.07
CA MET A 63 3.96 30.54 7.21
C MET A 63 4.12 29.62 6.01
N GLN A 64 3.05 28.95 5.59
CA GLN A 64 3.03 28.10 4.41
C GLN A 64 3.34 28.90 3.14
N ALA A 65 2.80 30.12 3.00
CA ALA A 65 3.14 31.04 1.91
C ALA A 65 4.60 31.55 1.96
N LYS A 66 5.17 31.78 3.16
CA LYS A 66 6.57 32.16 3.32
C LYS A 66 7.53 31.00 3.08
N LEU A 67 7.19 29.81 3.57
CA LEU A 67 7.94 28.56 3.36
C LEU A 67 7.92 28.19 1.88
N SER A 68 6.75 28.20 1.24
CA SER A 68 6.60 28.07 -0.21
C SER A 68 7.43 29.13 -0.97
N GLY A 69 7.45 30.37 -0.49
CA GLY A 69 8.30 31.43 -1.03
C GLY A 69 9.82 31.24 -0.82
N LEU A 70 10.23 30.37 0.11
CA LEU A 70 11.61 30.01 0.45
C LEU A 70 12.07 28.71 -0.21
N VAL A 71 11.16 27.86 -0.72
CA VAL A 71 11.51 26.67 -1.52
C VAL A 71 12.35 27.12 -2.72
N GLY A 72 13.55 26.54 -2.86
CA GLY A 72 14.49 26.88 -3.93
C GLY A 72 15.21 28.23 -3.80
N LYS A 73 14.91 29.05 -2.79
CA LYS A 73 15.63 30.30 -2.51
C LYS A 73 16.59 30.11 -1.35
N SER A 74 17.80 30.61 -1.50
CA SER A 74 18.75 30.66 -0.38
C SER A 74 18.19 31.56 0.71
N SER A 75 18.30 31.13 1.97
CA SER A 75 17.80 31.83 3.15
C SER A 75 18.48 33.18 3.43
N GLY A 76 19.26 33.72 2.48
CA GLY A 76 20.15 34.88 2.65
C GLY A 76 21.37 34.58 3.52
N TYR A 77 21.30 33.57 4.39
CA TYR A 77 22.39 33.15 5.24
C TYR A 77 23.58 32.69 4.42
N VAL A 78 23.36 31.87 3.39
CA VAL A 78 24.43 31.34 2.53
C VAL A 78 25.18 32.47 1.81
N GLU A 79 24.47 33.52 1.39
CA GLU A 79 25.01 34.72 0.75
C GLU A 79 25.82 35.58 1.72
N SER A 80 25.40 35.61 2.99
CA SER A 80 26.06 36.35 4.08
C SER A 80 27.39 35.72 4.51
N LEU A 81 27.65 34.46 4.13
CA LEU A 81 28.86 33.75 4.51
C LEU A 81 30.12 34.33 3.84
N PRO A 82 31.27 34.33 4.54
CA PRO A 82 32.55 34.72 3.96
C PRO A 82 32.86 33.97 2.66
N VAL A 83 33.59 34.60 1.73
CA VAL A 83 33.93 34.01 0.41
C VAL A 83 34.61 32.65 0.53
N SER A 84 35.48 32.47 1.53
CA SER A 84 36.14 31.20 1.82
C SER A 84 35.16 30.09 2.18
N VAL A 85 34.11 30.42 2.94
CA VAL A 85 33.05 29.49 3.33
C VAL A 85 32.13 29.20 2.14
N ARG A 86 31.72 30.22 1.37
CA ARG A 86 30.93 30.01 0.14
C ARG A 86 31.66 29.15 -0.89
N ARG A 87 32.99 29.28 -1.01
CA ARG A 87 33.82 28.39 -1.84
C ARG A 87 33.79 26.94 -1.35
N ARG A 88 33.80 26.71 -0.02
CA ARG A 88 33.65 25.36 0.55
C ARG A 88 32.26 24.79 0.27
N VAL A 89 31.20 25.58 0.45
CA VAL A 89 29.82 25.17 0.12
C VAL A 89 29.69 24.81 -1.36
N ALA A 90 30.26 25.63 -2.26
CA ALA A 90 30.31 25.32 -3.69
C ALA A 90 31.09 24.03 -3.98
N GLY A 91 32.20 23.80 -3.26
CA GLY A 91 32.95 22.54 -3.31
C GLY A 91 32.13 21.34 -2.87
N LEU A 92 31.38 21.45 -1.76
CA LEU A 92 30.46 20.42 -1.28
C LEU A 92 29.34 20.12 -2.28
N LYS A 93 28.78 21.15 -2.95
CA LYS A 93 27.83 20.93 -4.06
C LYS A 93 28.46 20.14 -5.21
N GLY A 94 29.76 20.31 -5.46
CA GLY A 94 30.51 19.50 -6.42
C GLY A 94 30.58 18.04 -6.02
N VAL A 95 30.91 17.77 -4.75
CA VAL A 95 30.92 16.40 -4.18
C VAL A 95 29.53 15.77 -4.23
N GLN A 96 28.47 16.52 -3.91
CA GLN A 96 27.09 16.04 -4.01
C GLN A 96 26.74 15.61 -5.44
N LYS A 97 27.21 16.32 -6.47
CA LYS A 97 27.01 15.91 -7.87
C LYS A 97 27.74 14.62 -8.23
N GLU A 98 28.86 14.30 -7.57
CA GLU A 98 29.53 13.01 -7.76
C GLU A 98 28.75 11.89 -7.07
N HIS A 99 28.20 12.13 -5.88
CA HIS A 99 27.29 11.21 -5.21
C HIS A 99 26.07 10.89 -6.08
N SER A 100 25.36 11.91 -6.56
CA SER A 100 24.16 11.72 -7.41
C SER A 100 24.45 10.93 -8.70
N LYS A 101 25.67 10.99 -9.23
CA LYS A 101 26.06 10.15 -10.38
C LYS A 101 26.20 8.68 -10.01
N LEU A 102 26.77 8.38 -8.85
CA LEU A 102 26.89 7.00 -8.35
C LEU A 102 25.51 6.44 -7.99
N GLU A 103 24.66 7.27 -7.41
CA GLU A 103 23.27 6.95 -7.08
C GLU A 103 22.45 6.60 -8.34
N ALA A 104 22.60 7.39 -9.42
CA ALA A 104 21.99 7.05 -10.71
C ALA A 104 22.48 5.71 -11.28
N GLN A 105 23.78 5.40 -11.14
CA GLN A 105 24.34 4.11 -11.55
C GLN A 105 23.80 2.96 -10.72
N PHE A 106 23.68 3.14 -9.40
CA PHE A 106 23.08 2.14 -8.51
C PHE A 106 21.66 1.81 -8.93
N GLN A 107 20.85 2.81 -9.24
CA GLN A 107 19.44 2.64 -9.65
C GLN A 107 19.31 1.98 -11.03
N GLU A 108 20.24 2.25 -11.94
CA GLU A 108 20.33 1.51 -13.21
C GLU A 108 20.67 0.03 -12.96
N GLU A 109 21.60 -0.28 -12.06
CA GLU A 109 21.95 -1.66 -11.69
C GLU A 109 20.81 -2.38 -10.98
N VAL A 110 20.06 -1.69 -10.11
CA VAL A 110 18.84 -2.22 -9.46
C VAL A 110 17.79 -2.58 -10.51
N LEU A 111 17.50 -1.68 -11.46
CA LEU A 111 16.54 -1.97 -12.54
C LEU A 111 16.99 -3.16 -13.41
N GLN A 112 18.29 -3.29 -13.68
CA GLN A 112 18.83 -4.45 -14.40
C GLN A 112 18.68 -5.75 -13.59
N LEU A 113 18.85 -5.67 -12.27
CA LEU A 113 18.69 -6.79 -11.36
C LEU A 113 17.22 -7.23 -11.29
N GLU A 114 16.30 -6.29 -11.16
CA GLU A 114 14.86 -6.52 -11.21
C GLU A 114 14.47 -7.21 -12.52
N LYS A 115 14.85 -6.65 -13.67
CA LYS A 115 14.59 -7.27 -15.00
C LYS A 115 15.13 -8.69 -15.08
N LYS A 116 16.32 -8.94 -14.52
CA LYS A 116 16.94 -10.27 -14.49
C LYS A 116 16.14 -11.27 -13.64
N TYR A 117 15.65 -10.87 -12.47
CA TYR A 117 14.85 -11.75 -11.61
C TYR A 117 13.41 -11.90 -12.10
N PHE A 118 12.82 -10.84 -12.64
CA PHE A 118 11.52 -10.89 -13.30
C PHE A 118 11.49 -11.95 -14.42
N ALA A 119 12.56 -12.03 -15.23
CA ALA A 119 12.69 -13.09 -16.24
C ALA A 119 12.75 -14.51 -15.65
N LYS A 120 13.21 -14.66 -14.40
CA LYS A 120 13.19 -15.96 -13.68
C LYS A 120 11.85 -16.26 -13.03
N PHE A 121 11.10 -15.24 -12.60
CA PHE A 121 9.75 -15.38 -12.06
C PHE A 121 8.71 -15.61 -13.15
N THR A 122 8.94 -15.08 -14.37
CA THR A 122 8.02 -15.20 -15.50
C THR A 122 7.55 -16.65 -15.77
N PRO A 123 8.42 -17.68 -15.81
CA PRO A 123 7.96 -19.07 -15.95
C PRO A 123 7.07 -19.56 -14.82
N LEU A 124 7.26 -19.08 -13.58
CA LEU A 124 6.43 -19.42 -12.43
C LEU A 124 5.04 -18.78 -12.56
N TYR A 125 4.97 -17.51 -12.96
CA TYR A 125 3.70 -16.84 -13.23
C TYR A 125 2.95 -17.49 -14.39
N GLN A 126 3.65 -17.91 -15.45
CA GLN A 126 3.05 -18.68 -16.54
C GLN A 126 2.53 -20.05 -16.07
N ALA A 127 3.24 -20.72 -15.17
CA ALA A 127 2.78 -21.97 -14.58
C ALA A 127 1.53 -21.76 -13.72
N ARG A 128 1.51 -20.73 -12.86
CA ARG A 128 0.32 -20.31 -12.10
C ARG A 128 -0.86 -20.05 -13.03
N ALA A 129 -0.68 -19.25 -14.08
CA ALA A 129 -1.73 -18.94 -15.04
C ALA A 129 -2.32 -20.21 -15.68
N LYS A 130 -1.48 -21.20 -16.03
CA LYS A 130 -1.96 -22.49 -16.56
C LYS A 130 -2.78 -23.29 -15.54
N ILE A 131 -2.36 -23.30 -14.28
CA ILE A 131 -3.08 -23.99 -13.20
C ILE A 131 -4.43 -23.30 -12.93
N VAL A 132 -4.40 -21.98 -12.72
CA VAL A 132 -5.60 -21.15 -12.49
C VAL A 132 -6.63 -21.33 -13.62
N ASN A 133 -6.19 -21.40 -14.87
CA ASN A 133 -7.08 -21.57 -16.02
C ASN A 133 -7.44 -23.04 -16.34
N GLY A 134 -6.94 -24.00 -15.56
CA GLY A 134 -7.20 -25.44 -15.75
C GLY A 134 -6.59 -26.02 -17.03
N GLU A 135 -5.50 -25.43 -17.54
CA GLU A 135 -4.74 -25.96 -18.68
C GLU A 135 -3.73 -27.04 -18.26
N THR A 136 -3.29 -27.02 -17.01
CA THR A 136 -2.33 -27.97 -16.46
C THR A 136 -2.65 -28.23 -15.00
N GLU A 137 -2.74 -29.49 -14.61
CA GLU A 137 -2.92 -29.87 -13.20
C GLU A 137 -1.60 -29.74 -12.41
N PRO A 138 -1.65 -29.35 -11.12
CA PRO A 138 -0.49 -29.37 -10.25
C PRO A 138 0.16 -30.75 -10.17
N THR A 139 1.49 -30.79 -10.04
CA THR A 139 2.22 -32.03 -9.77
C THR A 139 2.07 -32.46 -8.30
N GLU A 140 2.17 -33.75 -8.01
CA GLU A 140 2.09 -34.27 -6.64
C GLU A 140 3.13 -33.63 -5.71
N GLU A 141 4.32 -33.32 -6.22
CA GLU A 141 5.37 -32.61 -5.48
C GLU A 141 4.94 -31.18 -5.11
N GLN A 142 4.32 -30.44 -6.04
CA GLN A 142 3.83 -29.08 -5.77
C GLN A 142 2.70 -29.08 -4.72
N VAL A 143 1.79 -30.05 -4.77
CA VAL A 143 0.73 -30.20 -3.77
C VAL A 143 1.34 -30.52 -2.41
N THR A 144 2.27 -31.48 -2.35
CA THR A 144 2.94 -31.87 -1.10
C THR A 144 3.71 -30.72 -0.46
N VAL A 145 4.33 -29.85 -1.27
CA VAL A 145 5.01 -28.65 -0.78
C VAL A 145 4.03 -27.57 -0.34
N GLY A 146 2.95 -27.34 -1.09
CA GLY A 146 1.94 -26.34 -0.73
C GLY A 146 1.09 -26.72 0.49
N GLU A 147 0.94 -28.02 0.79
CA GLU A 147 0.26 -28.50 2.00
C GLU A 147 1.17 -28.50 3.24
N GLN A 148 2.50 -28.36 3.06
CA GLN A 148 3.40 -28.13 4.18
C GLN A 148 3.25 -26.67 4.60
N LYS A 149 2.39 -26.41 5.60
CA LYS A 149 2.42 -25.13 6.31
C LYS A 149 3.84 -24.89 6.85
N ASP A 150 4.35 -23.68 6.67
CA ASP A 150 5.64 -23.28 7.23
C ASP A 150 5.56 -23.40 8.76
N LYS A 151 6.36 -24.31 9.33
CA LYS A 151 6.38 -24.62 10.77
C LYS A 151 6.84 -23.48 11.68
N ASP A 152 7.21 -22.35 11.08
CA ASP A 152 7.72 -21.18 11.78
C ASP A 152 6.58 -20.17 12.12
N ASP A 153 5.37 -20.36 11.58
CA ASP A 153 4.20 -19.47 11.77
C ASP A 153 3.10 -20.04 12.68
N GLU A 154 3.30 -21.23 13.27
CA GLU A 154 2.38 -21.81 14.25
C GLU A 154 3.06 -21.88 15.62
N ASP A 155 2.59 -21.04 16.54
CA ASP A 155 2.50 -21.44 17.95
C ASP A 155 1.94 -22.87 17.98
N GLU A 156 2.68 -23.76 18.64
CA GLU A 156 2.27 -25.14 18.92
C GLU A 156 0.90 -25.11 19.63
N ASP A 157 -0.22 -25.27 18.91
CA ASP A 157 -1.51 -25.84 19.38
C ASP A 157 -2.72 -25.56 18.46
N ASP A 158 -2.61 -25.73 17.13
CA ASP A 158 -3.82 -25.92 16.29
C ASP A 158 -3.68 -27.18 15.42
N ASP A 159 -3.96 -28.33 16.03
CA ASP A 159 -4.40 -29.54 15.34
C ASP A 159 -5.78 -29.29 14.69
N GLU A 160 -5.88 -28.33 13.76
CA GLU A 160 -7.01 -28.31 12.82
C GLU A 160 -6.83 -29.51 11.88
N GLU A 161 -7.62 -30.56 12.11
CA GLU A 161 -7.81 -31.66 11.16
C GLU A 161 -8.04 -31.06 9.78
N THR A 162 -7.04 -31.16 8.89
CA THR A 162 -7.22 -30.86 7.46
C THR A 162 -8.43 -31.68 7.00
N PRO A 163 -9.55 -31.04 6.62
CA PRO A 163 -10.77 -31.78 6.34
C PRO A 163 -10.47 -32.76 5.20
N GLU A 164 -10.84 -34.03 5.38
CA GLU A 164 -10.67 -35.05 4.31
C GLU A 164 -11.39 -34.56 3.05
N LEU A 165 -10.62 -33.97 2.13
CA LEU A 165 -11.13 -33.47 0.86
C LEU A 165 -11.76 -34.64 0.12
N ASN A 166 -13.06 -34.52 -0.15
CA ASN A 166 -13.84 -35.54 -0.82
C ASN A 166 -13.32 -35.66 -2.27
N LYS A 167 -12.41 -36.62 -2.54
CA LYS A 167 -11.67 -36.79 -3.82
C LYS A 167 -12.55 -36.97 -5.08
N GLU A 168 -13.87 -37.03 -4.91
CA GLU A 168 -14.87 -37.18 -5.96
C GLU A 168 -15.61 -35.86 -6.29
N GLU A 169 -15.58 -34.85 -5.41
CA GLU A 169 -16.26 -33.56 -5.63
C GLU A 169 -15.37 -32.61 -6.46
N GLY A 170 -15.95 -31.94 -7.47
CA GLY A 170 -15.25 -30.92 -8.26
C GLY A 170 -14.62 -31.35 -9.59
N LYS A 171 -14.74 -32.63 -10.00
CA LYS A 171 -14.17 -33.15 -11.28
C LYS A 171 -14.64 -32.42 -12.56
N ASP A 172 -15.73 -31.66 -12.49
CA ASP A 172 -16.30 -30.88 -13.62
C ASP A 172 -15.92 -29.39 -13.59
N VAL A 173 -15.18 -28.91 -12.59
CA VAL A 173 -14.76 -27.50 -12.48
C VAL A 173 -13.41 -27.33 -13.19
N LYS A 174 -13.36 -26.41 -14.17
CA LYS A 174 -12.13 -26.11 -14.90
C LYS A 174 -11.34 -25.03 -14.15
N GLY A 175 -10.12 -25.36 -13.72
CA GLY A 175 -9.22 -24.42 -13.07
C GLY A 175 -9.75 -23.93 -11.72
N ILE A 176 -9.39 -22.71 -11.34
CA ILE A 176 -9.80 -22.04 -10.10
C ILE A 176 -10.77 -20.89 -10.47
N PRO A 177 -12.09 -21.08 -10.33
CA PRO A 177 -13.06 -20.06 -10.68
C PRO A 177 -12.86 -18.76 -9.90
N GLU A 178 -13.03 -17.63 -10.58
CA GLU A 178 -13.00 -16.29 -9.99
C GLU A 178 -11.69 -15.94 -9.25
N PHE A 179 -10.60 -16.67 -9.48
CA PHE A 179 -9.32 -16.49 -8.81
C PHE A 179 -8.88 -15.02 -8.72
N TRP A 180 -8.80 -14.36 -9.87
CA TRP A 180 -8.35 -12.96 -9.91
C TRP A 180 -9.36 -11.98 -9.34
N LEU A 181 -10.67 -12.23 -9.50
CA LEU A 181 -11.69 -11.37 -8.91
C LEU A 181 -11.64 -11.46 -7.38
N THR A 182 -11.55 -12.68 -6.83
CA THR A 182 -11.42 -12.88 -5.39
C THR A 182 -10.16 -12.19 -4.87
N ALA A 183 -9.00 -12.42 -5.49
CA ALA A 183 -7.76 -11.77 -5.09
C ALA A 183 -7.85 -10.23 -5.14
N LEU A 184 -8.43 -9.68 -6.21
CA LEU A 184 -8.62 -8.22 -6.34
C LEU A 184 -9.53 -7.64 -5.25
N LYS A 185 -10.53 -8.41 -4.79
CA LYS A 185 -11.46 -7.99 -3.74
C LYS A 185 -10.89 -8.15 -2.33
N THR A 186 -9.89 -9.00 -2.15
CA THR A 186 -9.18 -9.14 -0.88
C THR A 186 -8.21 -7.97 -0.67
N GLN A 187 -7.59 -7.48 -1.75
CA GLN A 187 -6.67 -6.36 -1.70
C GLN A 187 -7.44 -5.05 -1.42
N PRO A 188 -7.23 -4.36 -0.27
CA PRO A 188 -8.13 -3.28 0.19
C PRO A 188 -8.30 -2.13 -0.81
N GLU A 189 -7.21 -1.57 -1.31
CA GLU A 189 -7.20 -0.40 -2.19
C GLU A 189 -7.81 -0.71 -3.57
N LEU A 190 -7.61 -1.91 -4.09
CA LEU A 190 -8.21 -2.38 -5.33
C LEU A 190 -9.69 -2.73 -5.15
N ALA A 191 -10.07 -3.26 -3.98
CA ALA A 191 -11.45 -3.56 -3.65
C ALA A 191 -12.32 -2.30 -3.63
N GLU A 192 -11.81 -1.18 -3.10
CA GLU A 192 -12.50 0.11 -3.11
C GLU A 192 -12.83 0.62 -4.53
N MET A 193 -12.01 0.25 -5.51
CA MET A 193 -12.20 0.62 -6.91
C MET A 193 -13.24 -0.24 -7.63
N ILE A 194 -13.62 -1.38 -7.06
CA ILE A 194 -14.51 -2.37 -7.70
C ILE A 194 -15.95 -2.14 -7.26
N THR A 195 -16.84 -1.93 -8.24
CA THR A 195 -18.28 -1.90 -7.99
C THR A 195 -18.94 -3.24 -8.29
N ASP A 196 -20.13 -3.50 -7.74
CA ASP A 196 -20.94 -4.70 -8.05
C ASP A 196 -21.14 -4.94 -9.56
N ARG A 197 -21.13 -3.86 -10.37
CA ARG A 197 -21.28 -3.95 -11.83
C ARG A 197 -20.01 -4.45 -12.50
N ASP A 198 -18.84 -4.13 -11.94
CA ASP A 198 -17.53 -4.50 -12.45
C ASP A 198 -17.23 -5.97 -12.18
N GLU A 199 -17.69 -6.52 -11.06
CA GLU A 199 -17.51 -7.93 -10.70
C GLU A 199 -17.94 -8.87 -11.83
N ALA A 200 -19.08 -8.58 -12.48
CA ALA A 200 -19.58 -9.41 -13.56
C ALA A 200 -18.64 -9.47 -14.77
N ALA A 201 -17.89 -8.40 -15.04
CA ALA A 201 -16.86 -8.37 -16.08
C ALA A 201 -15.53 -8.97 -15.58
N LEU A 202 -15.15 -8.70 -14.32
CA LEU A 202 -13.93 -9.20 -13.69
C LEU A 202 -13.94 -10.71 -13.43
N LYS A 203 -15.11 -11.37 -13.36
CA LYS A 203 -15.22 -12.85 -13.39
C LYS A 203 -14.55 -13.48 -14.60
N HIS A 204 -14.41 -12.72 -15.70
CA HIS A 204 -13.77 -13.18 -16.93
C HIS A 204 -12.27 -12.84 -17.00
N LEU A 205 -11.68 -12.29 -15.93
CA LEU A 205 -10.25 -12.02 -15.84
C LEU A 205 -9.50 -13.35 -15.63
N VAL A 206 -8.60 -13.68 -16.55
CA VAL A 206 -7.89 -14.97 -16.59
C VAL A 206 -6.41 -14.87 -16.23
N ASP A 207 -5.81 -13.69 -16.39
CA ASP A 207 -4.43 -13.44 -16.00
C ASP A 207 -4.18 -11.94 -15.77
N VAL A 208 -3.29 -11.63 -14.82
CA VAL A 208 -2.74 -10.28 -14.61
C VAL A 208 -1.23 -10.40 -14.63
N ARG A 209 -0.61 -9.69 -15.58
CA ARG A 209 0.84 -9.74 -15.81
C ARG A 209 1.43 -8.35 -15.89
N MET A 210 2.75 -8.30 -15.72
CA MET A 210 3.55 -7.11 -15.93
C MET A 210 4.55 -7.36 -17.07
N GLU A 211 5.01 -6.30 -17.71
CA GLU A 211 6.27 -6.29 -18.45
C GLU A 211 6.99 -4.95 -18.26
N TYR A 212 8.32 -5.00 -18.21
CA TYR A 212 9.12 -3.79 -18.25
C TYR A 212 9.18 -3.24 -19.68
N LEU A 213 9.21 -1.92 -19.80
CA LEU A 213 9.36 -1.25 -21.08
C LEU A 213 10.84 -1.18 -21.51
N ASP A 214 11.05 -0.86 -22.79
CA ASP A 214 12.38 -0.53 -23.34
C ASP A 214 12.93 0.77 -22.73
N ARG A 215 12.04 1.70 -22.37
CA ARG A 215 12.34 2.90 -21.57
C ARG A 215 12.03 2.62 -20.10
N PRO A 216 12.55 3.42 -19.14
CA PRO A 216 12.16 3.30 -17.74
C PRO A 216 10.63 3.38 -17.58
N GLY A 217 10.06 2.34 -16.97
CA GLY A 217 8.62 2.17 -16.84
C GLY A 217 8.20 0.70 -16.98
N PHE A 218 6.92 0.45 -16.74
CA PHE A 218 6.32 -0.87 -16.79
C PHE A 218 4.90 -0.81 -17.34
N ARG A 219 4.40 -1.96 -17.81
CA ARG A 219 3.05 -2.13 -18.32
C ARG A 219 2.36 -3.28 -17.59
N LEU A 220 1.20 -2.99 -17.02
CA LEU A 220 0.27 -3.97 -16.47
C LEU A 220 -0.68 -4.41 -17.57
N ILE A 221 -0.98 -5.70 -17.64
CA ILE A 221 -1.81 -6.28 -18.68
C ILE A 221 -2.78 -7.24 -18.03
N PHE A 222 -4.07 -6.96 -18.23
CA PHE A 222 -5.19 -7.73 -17.74
C PHE A 222 -5.74 -8.53 -18.91
N GLU A 223 -5.62 -9.85 -18.87
CA GLU A 223 -6.14 -10.73 -19.91
C GLU A 223 -7.52 -11.27 -19.52
N PHE A 224 -8.46 -11.16 -20.46
CA PHE A 224 -9.84 -11.57 -20.27
C PHE A 224 -10.21 -12.66 -21.28
N GLU A 225 -10.99 -13.63 -20.82
CA GLU A 225 -11.70 -14.50 -21.73
C GLU A 225 -12.82 -13.76 -22.47
N GLN A 226 -13.38 -14.42 -23.49
CA GLN A 226 -14.49 -13.85 -24.25
C GLN A 226 -15.71 -13.63 -23.37
N ASN A 227 -16.02 -12.35 -23.10
CA ASN A 227 -17.10 -11.95 -22.21
C ASN A 227 -18.19 -11.16 -22.94
N GLU A 228 -19.29 -10.82 -22.25
CA GLU A 228 -20.40 -10.05 -22.84
C GLU A 228 -20.23 -8.52 -22.79
N PHE A 229 -19.19 -8.01 -22.13
CA PHE A 229 -19.03 -6.59 -21.82
C PHE A 229 -18.23 -5.83 -22.88
N PHE A 230 -17.09 -6.38 -23.31
CA PHE A 230 -16.19 -5.76 -24.28
C PHE A 230 -15.62 -6.80 -25.25
N SER A 231 -14.90 -6.33 -26.28
CA SER A 231 -14.24 -7.20 -27.26
C SER A 231 -12.74 -7.37 -27.05
N ASN A 232 -12.11 -6.56 -26.19
CA ASN A 232 -10.70 -6.69 -25.85
C ASN A 232 -10.42 -8.07 -25.27
N LYS A 233 -9.32 -8.69 -25.72
CA LYS A 233 -8.76 -9.89 -25.07
C LYS A 233 -7.82 -9.53 -23.95
N SER A 234 -7.15 -8.39 -24.06
CA SER A 234 -6.33 -7.82 -23.02
C SER A 234 -6.58 -6.33 -22.95
N ILE A 235 -6.51 -5.77 -21.76
CA ILE A 235 -6.55 -4.33 -21.52
C ILE A 235 -5.30 -4.00 -20.71
N SER A 236 -4.52 -3.04 -21.19
CA SER A 236 -3.24 -2.69 -20.58
C SER A 236 -3.25 -1.29 -19.97
N LYS A 237 -2.39 -1.10 -18.96
CA LYS A 237 -2.08 0.18 -18.32
C LYS A 237 -0.58 0.32 -18.27
N THR A 238 -0.05 1.41 -18.79
CA THR A 238 1.38 1.66 -18.92
C THR A 238 1.79 2.85 -18.09
N TYR A 239 2.84 2.70 -17.30
CA TYR A 239 3.43 3.76 -16.50
C TYR A 239 4.82 4.09 -17.03
N PHE A 240 5.05 5.37 -17.27
CA PHE A 240 6.32 5.89 -17.75
C PHE A 240 7.04 6.63 -16.62
N TYR A 241 8.32 6.35 -16.45
CA TYR A 241 9.17 7.13 -15.56
C TYR A 241 9.90 8.24 -16.33
N GLN A 242 10.21 9.32 -15.64
CA GLN A 242 11.02 10.42 -16.17
C GLN A 242 12.45 9.91 -16.47
N GLU A 243 13.08 10.47 -17.51
CA GLU A 243 14.47 10.15 -17.87
C GLU A 243 15.48 10.71 -16.87
N GLU A 244 15.12 11.79 -16.15
CA GLU A 244 15.92 12.35 -15.08
C GLU A 244 15.53 11.70 -13.75
N ASN A 245 16.49 11.07 -13.08
CA ASN A 245 16.27 10.51 -11.75
C ASN A 245 15.87 11.61 -10.77
N GLY A 246 14.98 11.26 -9.85
CA GLY A 246 14.57 12.14 -8.78
C GLY A 246 15.70 12.48 -7.82
N TYR A 247 15.40 13.42 -6.92
CA TYR A 247 16.29 13.68 -5.78
C TYR A 247 16.36 12.41 -4.91
N GLY A 248 17.54 11.78 -4.82
CA GLY A 248 17.72 10.48 -4.17
C GLY A 248 17.88 9.30 -5.14
N GLY A 249 17.81 9.54 -6.45
CA GLY A 249 18.06 8.54 -7.49
C GLY A 249 16.85 7.74 -7.91
N ASP A 250 15.75 7.78 -7.16
CA ASP A 250 14.54 7.02 -7.46
C ASP A 250 13.89 7.49 -8.77
N TYR A 251 13.18 6.56 -9.42
CA TYR A 251 12.41 6.87 -10.63
C TYR A 251 11.18 7.70 -10.24
N ILE A 252 11.01 8.84 -10.91
CA ILE A 252 9.81 9.67 -10.76
C ILE A 252 8.83 9.31 -11.88
N TYR A 253 7.55 9.19 -11.56
CA TYR A 253 6.49 9.05 -12.55
C TYR A 253 6.38 10.28 -13.47
N ASP A 254 6.32 10.04 -14.78
CA ASP A 254 6.07 11.08 -15.79
C ASP A 254 4.57 11.17 -16.10
N HIS A 255 4.01 10.09 -16.63
CA HIS A 255 2.59 9.96 -16.92
C HIS A 255 2.18 8.48 -17.01
N ALA A 256 0.88 8.24 -17.03
CA ALA A 256 0.31 6.94 -17.34
C ALA A 256 -0.52 6.96 -18.62
N GLU A 257 -0.50 5.85 -19.36
CA GLU A 257 -1.34 5.62 -20.53
C GLU A 257 -2.18 4.36 -20.32
N GLY A 258 -3.49 4.48 -20.43
CA GLY A 258 -4.41 3.34 -20.38
C GLY A 258 -4.91 2.93 -21.75
N GLU A 259 -5.24 1.66 -21.89
CA GLU A 259 -5.82 1.11 -23.11
C GLU A 259 -7.34 1.28 -23.13
N LYS A 260 -7.86 1.78 -24.24
CA LYS A 260 -9.29 1.98 -24.41
C LYS A 260 -10.06 0.66 -24.40
N VAL A 261 -11.08 0.58 -23.57
CA VAL A 261 -12.03 -0.54 -23.54
C VAL A 261 -13.05 -0.42 -24.68
N ASP A 262 -13.10 -1.45 -25.52
CA ASP A 262 -14.05 -1.59 -26.63
C ASP A 262 -15.37 -2.20 -26.12
N TRP A 263 -16.13 -1.38 -25.39
CA TRP A 263 -17.43 -1.76 -24.84
C TRP A 263 -18.43 -2.18 -25.91
N LYS A 264 -19.11 -3.30 -25.65
CA LYS A 264 -20.26 -3.75 -26.42
C LYS A 264 -21.46 -2.85 -26.14
N SER A 265 -22.42 -2.84 -27.06
CA SER A 265 -23.57 -1.93 -27.02
C SER A 265 -24.34 -2.00 -25.69
N GLY A 266 -24.29 -0.91 -24.92
CA GLY A 266 -25.02 -0.77 -23.66
C GLY A 266 -24.39 -1.51 -22.47
N LYS A 267 -23.14 -1.98 -22.62
CA LYS A 267 -22.39 -2.69 -21.59
C LYS A 267 -21.24 -1.87 -21.00
N ASP A 268 -21.15 -0.60 -21.37
CA ASP A 268 -20.19 0.33 -20.80
C ASP A 268 -20.46 0.53 -19.30
N LEU A 269 -19.51 0.08 -18.47
CA LEU A 269 -19.59 0.12 -17.02
C LEU A 269 -19.16 1.47 -16.44
N THR A 270 -18.31 2.21 -17.17
CA THR A 270 -17.79 3.53 -16.80
C THR A 270 -18.84 4.64 -16.91
N VAL A 271 -20.01 4.33 -17.46
CA VAL A 271 -21.09 5.30 -17.63
C VAL A 271 -22.46 4.77 -17.23
N ARG A 272 -23.34 5.72 -16.87
CA ARG A 272 -24.77 5.48 -16.65
C ARG A 272 -25.61 6.35 -17.57
N ILE A 273 -26.66 5.75 -18.14
CA ILE A 273 -27.58 6.44 -19.05
C ILE A 273 -28.76 6.99 -18.25
N GLU A 274 -28.80 8.31 -18.07
CA GLU A 274 -29.95 9.01 -17.50
C GLU A 274 -30.92 9.46 -18.60
N SER A 275 -32.20 9.09 -18.50
CA SER A 275 -33.23 9.57 -19.43
C SER A 275 -33.96 10.79 -18.88
N LYS A 276 -33.79 11.97 -19.49
CA LYS A 276 -34.56 13.17 -19.15
C LYS A 276 -35.63 13.43 -20.21
N LYS A 277 -36.89 13.52 -19.77
CA LYS A 277 -38.02 13.90 -20.63
C LYS A 277 -37.97 15.41 -20.87
N GLN A 278 -37.61 15.82 -22.08
CA GLN A 278 -37.66 17.21 -22.49
C GLN A 278 -38.97 17.49 -23.22
N ARG A 279 -39.68 18.52 -22.79
CA ARG A 279 -40.89 19.00 -23.47
C ARG A 279 -40.58 20.29 -24.20
N ASN A 280 -40.79 20.30 -25.51
CA ASN A 280 -40.63 21.51 -26.31
C ASN A 280 -41.72 22.51 -25.91
N LYS A 281 -41.31 23.71 -25.46
CA LYS A 281 -42.23 24.76 -24.96
C LYS A 281 -43.22 25.23 -26.03
N ASN A 282 -42.84 25.20 -27.31
CA ASN A 282 -43.67 25.70 -28.42
C ASN A 282 -44.56 24.61 -29.03
N THR A 283 -44.00 23.43 -29.31
CA THR A 283 -44.76 22.35 -29.98
C THR A 283 -45.46 21.40 -29.01
N LYS A 284 -45.27 21.57 -27.70
CA LYS A 284 -45.73 20.69 -26.61
C LYS A 284 -45.34 19.21 -26.73
N GLN A 285 -44.56 18.83 -27.75
CA GLN A 285 -44.06 17.48 -27.96
C GLN A 285 -43.00 17.14 -26.92
N THR A 286 -43.06 15.90 -26.41
CA THR A 286 -42.14 15.39 -25.40
C THR A 286 -41.15 14.43 -26.08
N ARG A 287 -39.86 14.71 -25.99
CA ARG A 287 -38.78 13.83 -26.42
C ARG A 287 -38.01 13.33 -25.20
N VAL A 288 -37.72 12.04 -25.16
CA VAL A 288 -36.80 11.47 -24.16
C VAL A 288 -35.37 11.66 -24.67
N VAL A 289 -34.57 12.44 -23.95
CA VAL A 289 -33.14 12.62 -24.24
C VAL A 289 -32.37 11.75 -23.25
N LYS A 290 -31.59 10.80 -23.79
CA LYS A 290 -30.65 10.00 -23.01
C LYS A 290 -29.36 10.81 -22.85
N LYS A 291 -28.97 11.11 -21.61
CA LYS A 291 -27.69 11.73 -21.25
C LYS A 291 -26.83 10.67 -20.59
N THR A 292 -25.63 10.48 -21.12
CA THR A 292 -24.61 9.63 -20.51
C THR A 292 -23.88 10.44 -19.43
N VAL A 293 -23.75 9.87 -18.25
CA VAL A 293 -23.06 10.46 -17.09
C VAL A 293 -21.94 9.50 -16.68
N PRO A 294 -20.69 9.97 -16.52
CA PRO A 294 -19.61 9.14 -15.98
C PRO A 294 -19.98 8.58 -14.61
N THR A 295 -19.56 7.36 -14.32
CA THR A 295 -19.80 6.67 -13.06
C THR A 295 -18.56 5.94 -12.60
N ASP A 296 -18.46 5.77 -11.28
CA ASP A 296 -17.38 5.00 -10.67
C ASP A 296 -17.43 3.56 -11.17
N SER A 297 -16.27 3.06 -11.55
CA SER A 297 -16.04 1.74 -12.12
C SER A 297 -14.54 1.47 -12.06
N PHE A 298 -14.18 0.22 -11.74
CA PHE A 298 -12.78 -0.24 -11.79
C PHE A 298 -12.13 0.08 -13.14
N PHE A 299 -12.89 -0.02 -14.24
CA PHE A 299 -12.37 0.19 -15.59
C PHE A 299 -11.96 1.64 -15.89
N ASN A 300 -12.28 2.60 -15.01
CA ASN A 300 -11.71 3.95 -15.08
C ASN A 300 -10.19 3.94 -14.84
N PHE A 301 -9.63 2.89 -14.22
CA PHE A 301 -8.19 2.68 -14.09
C PHE A 301 -7.46 2.68 -15.46
N PHE A 302 -8.14 2.29 -16.54
CA PHE A 302 -7.62 2.30 -17.90
C PHE A 302 -7.84 3.62 -18.65
N ASP A 303 -8.38 4.65 -18.00
CA ASP A 303 -8.47 6.02 -18.49
C ASP A 303 -7.84 6.97 -17.47
N PRO A 304 -6.50 6.93 -17.31
CA PRO A 304 -5.82 7.65 -16.24
C PRO A 304 -6.03 9.17 -16.35
N PRO A 305 -5.98 9.88 -15.20
CA PRO A 305 -5.95 11.34 -15.22
C PRO A 305 -4.78 11.84 -16.06
N LYS A 306 -4.95 12.98 -16.72
CA LYS A 306 -3.88 13.58 -17.52
C LYS A 306 -3.05 14.50 -16.64
N PRO A 307 -1.71 14.45 -16.72
CA PRO A 307 -0.87 15.41 -16.02
C PRO A 307 -1.22 16.84 -16.49
N PRO A 308 -1.29 17.82 -15.56
CA PRO A 308 -1.55 19.21 -15.92
C PRO A 308 -0.45 19.71 -16.86
N GLN A 309 -0.84 20.42 -17.93
CA GLN A 309 0.12 20.94 -18.91
C GLN A 309 0.75 22.26 -18.46
N ASP A 310 0.07 23.01 -17.58
CA ASP A 310 0.49 24.29 -17.03
C ASP A 310 0.25 24.33 -15.50
N GLU A 311 1.06 25.07 -14.74
CA GLU A 311 0.92 25.20 -13.26
C GLU A 311 -0.46 25.75 -12.84
N ASP A 312 -1.13 26.52 -13.70
CA ASP A 312 -2.48 27.05 -13.44
C ASP A 312 -3.59 26.00 -13.64
N ASP A 313 -3.30 24.89 -14.33
CA ASP A 313 -4.23 23.75 -14.56
C ASP A 313 -4.05 22.64 -13.51
N ALA A 314 -3.02 22.71 -12.66
CA ALA A 314 -2.77 21.79 -11.56
C ALA A 314 -3.73 22.09 -10.39
N THR A 315 -4.90 21.46 -10.41
CA THR A 315 -5.80 21.45 -9.24
C THR A 315 -5.42 20.31 -8.29
N SER A 316 -5.50 20.51 -6.97
CA SER A 316 -5.31 19.47 -5.93
C SER A 316 -6.00 18.16 -6.30
N ASP A 317 -7.25 18.24 -6.77
CA ASP A 317 -8.05 17.08 -7.19
C ASP A 317 -7.50 16.27 -8.38
N ILE A 318 -6.63 16.83 -9.21
CA ILE A 318 -5.99 16.11 -10.33
C ILE A 318 -4.71 15.45 -9.84
N GLU A 319 -3.93 16.15 -9.00
CA GLU A 319 -2.72 15.63 -8.38
C GLU A 319 -3.04 14.43 -7.48
N GLU A 320 -4.05 14.55 -6.61
CA GLU A 320 -4.51 13.46 -5.73
C GLU A 320 -4.95 12.23 -6.54
N ARG A 321 -5.66 12.43 -7.66
CA ARG A 321 -6.07 11.31 -8.52
C ARG A 321 -4.90 10.65 -9.26
N LEU A 322 -3.89 11.42 -9.66
CA LEU A 322 -2.68 10.87 -10.27
C LEU A 322 -1.86 10.07 -9.26
N GLU A 323 -1.73 10.58 -8.04
CA GLU A 323 -1.02 9.90 -6.96
C GLU A 323 -1.69 8.57 -6.62
N LEU A 324 -3.01 8.56 -6.44
CA LEU A 324 -3.77 7.33 -6.24
C LEU A 324 -3.59 6.35 -7.42
N ASP A 325 -3.61 6.83 -8.67
CA ASP A 325 -3.41 6.00 -9.84
C ASP A 325 -2.02 5.33 -9.89
N TYR A 326 -0.98 6.05 -9.46
CA TYR A 326 0.39 5.52 -9.36
C TYR A 326 0.54 4.54 -8.20
N GLN A 327 -0.08 4.83 -7.04
CA GLN A 327 -0.11 3.91 -5.91
C GLN A 327 -0.77 2.58 -6.28
N LEU A 328 -1.93 2.61 -6.95
CA LEU A 328 -2.60 1.41 -7.45
C LEU A 328 -1.70 0.64 -8.43
N GLY A 329 -0.97 1.35 -9.30
CA GLY A 329 0.00 0.75 -10.21
C GLY A 329 1.11 -0.02 -9.49
N GLU A 330 1.71 0.57 -8.45
CA GLU A 330 2.72 -0.08 -7.61
C GLU A 330 2.16 -1.23 -6.79
N ILE A 331 0.95 -1.10 -6.21
CA ILE A 331 0.29 -2.21 -5.49
C ILE A 331 0.13 -3.41 -6.43
N ILE A 332 -0.32 -3.20 -7.66
CA ILE A 332 -0.49 -4.31 -8.61
C ILE A 332 0.87 -4.93 -8.96
N LYS A 333 1.89 -4.10 -9.13
CA LYS A 333 3.26 -4.47 -9.53
C LYS A 333 4.02 -5.23 -8.44
N GLU A 334 4.10 -4.67 -7.23
CA GLU A 334 4.96 -5.15 -6.14
C GLU A 334 4.24 -6.15 -5.22
N LYS A 335 2.94 -5.97 -4.98
CA LYS A 335 2.19 -6.78 -4.00
C LYS A 335 1.30 -7.81 -4.67
N PHE A 336 0.42 -7.36 -5.56
CA PHE A 336 -0.65 -8.20 -6.11
C PHE A 336 -0.13 -9.32 -7.04
N ILE A 337 0.66 -8.96 -8.07
CA ILE A 337 1.14 -9.94 -9.06
C ILE A 337 2.05 -10.99 -8.42
N PRO A 338 3.03 -10.63 -7.55
CA PRO A 338 3.90 -11.62 -6.93
C PRO A 338 3.17 -12.56 -5.96
N HIS A 339 2.23 -12.03 -5.18
CA HIS A 339 1.54 -12.73 -4.08
C HIS A 339 0.07 -13.05 -4.35
N ALA A 340 -0.30 -13.26 -5.63
CA ALA A 340 -1.71 -13.41 -6.02
C ALA A 340 -2.44 -14.58 -5.34
N ILE A 341 -1.72 -15.64 -4.93
CA ILE A 341 -2.31 -16.76 -4.19
C ILE A 341 -2.62 -16.35 -2.75
N ASP A 342 -1.70 -15.66 -2.07
CA ASP A 342 -1.88 -15.14 -0.72
C ASP A 342 -3.05 -14.13 -0.65
N TRP A 343 -3.26 -13.34 -1.70
CA TRP A 343 -4.44 -12.48 -1.85
C TRP A 343 -5.72 -13.28 -2.11
N PHE A 344 -5.64 -14.41 -2.81
CA PHE A 344 -6.77 -15.28 -3.03
C PHE A 344 -7.20 -16.04 -1.76
N THR A 345 -6.23 -16.52 -0.97
CA THR A 345 -6.45 -17.23 0.30
C THR A 345 -6.79 -16.28 1.46
N GLY A 346 -6.34 -15.02 1.37
CA GLY A 346 -6.49 -14.02 2.42
C GLY A 346 -5.29 -13.95 3.37
N GLU A 347 -4.29 -14.82 3.21
CA GLU A 347 -3.06 -14.83 4.01
C GLU A 347 -2.27 -13.52 3.87
N ALA A 348 -2.33 -12.87 2.70
CA ALA A 348 -1.68 -11.58 2.48
C ALA A 348 -2.12 -10.48 3.47
N LEU A 349 -3.37 -10.54 3.96
CA LEU A 349 -3.90 -9.55 4.90
C LEU A 349 -3.21 -9.59 6.27
N GLN A 350 -2.63 -10.73 6.65
CA GLN A 350 -1.92 -10.86 7.92
C GLN A 350 -0.63 -10.02 7.91
N TYR A 351 0.04 -9.95 6.76
CA TYR A 351 1.28 -9.19 6.60
C TYR A 351 1.04 -7.68 6.41
N GLU A 352 -0.06 -7.30 5.77
CA GLU A 352 -0.43 -5.87 5.62
C GLU A 352 -0.87 -5.26 6.96
N ASN A 353 -1.58 -6.01 7.79
CA ASN A 353 -2.03 -5.52 9.10
C ASN A 353 -0.92 -5.51 10.16
N PHE A 354 0.14 -6.30 9.99
CA PHE A 354 1.24 -6.37 10.95
C PHE A 354 2.07 -5.09 11.00
N ASP A 355 2.15 -4.34 9.89
CA ASP A 355 2.80 -3.03 9.86
C ASP A 355 2.02 -1.94 10.63
N GLU A 356 0.73 -2.17 10.96
CA GLU A 356 -0.10 -1.19 11.69
C GLU A 356 -0.13 -1.44 13.22
N PHE A 357 0.32 -2.60 13.69
CA PHE A 357 0.31 -2.98 15.11
C PHE A 357 1.65 -2.80 15.85
N ASP A 358 2.77 -2.52 15.17
CA ASP A 358 4.09 -2.39 15.83
C ASP A 358 4.42 -0.96 16.34
N GLU A 359 3.55 0.04 16.14
CA GLU A 359 3.80 1.42 16.61
C GLU A 359 3.05 1.84 17.90
N GLY A 360 2.25 0.97 18.54
CA GLY A 360 1.21 1.47 19.45
C GLY A 360 1.04 0.88 20.85
N ASP A 361 1.58 -0.29 21.20
CA ASP A 361 1.18 -0.98 22.45
C ASP A 361 2.34 -1.25 23.42
N PHE A 362 3.06 -0.18 23.75
CA PHE A 362 3.69 -0.09 25.08
C PHE A 362 2.66 0.53 26.03
N GLU A 363 1.58 -0.20 26.34
CA GLU A 363 0.84 0.06 27.58
C GLU A 363 1.81 -0.21 28.74
N ASP A 364 2.35 0.86 29.32
CA ASP A 364 3.06 0.86 30.61
C ASP A 364 2.09 0.29 31.68
N GLU A 365 2.08 -1.03 31.86
CA GLU A 365 1.60 -1.69 33.07
C GLU A 365 2.58 -1.38 34.21
N ASP A 366 2.54 -0.15 34.74
CA ASP A 366 3.06 0.15 36.07
C ASP A 366 2.07 -0.40 37.12
N ASP A 367 2.10 -1.71 37.30
CA ASP A 367 1.63 -2.40 38.50
C ASP A 367 2.69 -2.22 39.61
N GLU A 368 2.50 -1.21 40.48
CA GLU A 368 3.11 -1.19 41.81
C GLU A 368 2.03 -1.28 42.90
N ASP A 369 2.01 -2.46 43.51
CA ASP A 369 1.21 -2.95 44.62
C ASP A 369 1.30 -2.16 45.95
N GLU A 370 0.26 -2.40 46.77
CA GLU A 370 0.21 -2.41 48.25
C GLU A 370 0.19 -1.09 49.05
N ASP A 371 -0.93 -0.83 49.75
CA ASP A 371 -0.99 -1.10 51.20
C ASP A 371 -2.39 -0.86 51.82
N GLU A 372 -2.82 -1.87 52.58
CA GLU A 372 -4.02 -1.93 53.42
C GLU A 372 -4.04 -0.86 54.52
N LEU A 373 -5.20 -0.27 54.82
CA LEU A 373 -5.57 0.06 56.20
C LEU A 373 -7.06 -0.15 56.45
N SER A 374 -7.34 -1.10 57.36
CA SER A 374 -8.65 -1.42 57.91
C SER A 374 -9.12 -0.42 58.98
N ASP A 375 -10.44 -0.45 59.17
CA ASP A 375 -11.21 -0.09 60.37
C ASP A 375 -11.38 1.38 60.75
N ARG A 376 -12.63 1.88 60.56
CA ARG A 376 -13.45 2.25 61.73
C ARG A 376 -14.95 2.37 61.41
N ASP A 377 -15.72 1.61 62.17
CA ASP A 377 -17.17 1.71 62.38
C ASP A 377 -17.61 3.13 62.81
N GLU A 378 -18.83 3.52 62.41
CA GLU A 378 -19.92 3.95 63.32
C GLU A 378 -21.20 4.25 62.51
N ASP A 379 -22.15 3.32 62.58
CA ASP A 379 -23.59 3.47 62.87
C ASP A 379 -24.36 4.75 62.46
N GLU A 380 -25.47 4.57 61.74
CA GLU A 380 -26.84 4.83 62.27
C GLU A 380 -27.93 4.51 61.21
N GLU A 381 -28.48 3.30 61.33
CA GLU A 381 -29.92 2.94 61.51
C GLU A 381 -31.07 3.71 60.80
N SER A 382 -32.00 2.87 60.30
CA SER A 382 -33.48 3.02 60.32
C SER A 382 -34.13 3.93 59.25
N ASP A 383 -35.20 3.57 58.54
CA ASP A 383 -36.09 2.40 58.57
C ASP A 383 -36.98 2.33 57.31
N ASP A 384 -37.56 1.15 57.14
CA ASP A 384 -38.92 0.86 56.66
C ASP A 384 -39.32 0.91 55.17
N GLU A 385 -39.42 -0.32 54.66
CA GLU A 385 -40.64 -1.01 54.19
C GLU A 385 -41.31 -0.64 52.84
N ASP A 386 -41.27 -1.64 51.95
CA ASP A 386 -42.36 -2.26 51.20
C ASP A 386 -43.36 -1.36 50.45
N ASP A 387 -43.49 -1.57 49.13
CA ASP A 387 -44.36 -2.66 48.63
C ASP A 387 -44.59 -2.53 47.12
N ASP A 388 -44.49 -3.69 46.49
CA ASP A 388 -45.11 -4.24 45.28
C ASP A 388 -45.48 -3.46 44.00
N THR A 389 -45.41 -4.26 42.94
CA THR A 389 -46.25 -4.29 41.72
C THR A 389 -46.05 -3.29 40.57
N LYS A 390 -45.30 -3.77 39.58
CA LYS A 390 -45.61 -3.75 38.12
C LYS A 390 -47.11 -4.08 37.82
N PRO A 391 -47.62 -4.00 36.56
CA PRO A 391 -47.09 -3.45 35.29
C PRO A 391 -48.16 -2.72 34.39
N LYS A 392 -47.71 -2.29 33.18
CA LYS A 392 -48.48 -2.21 31.90
C LYS A 392 -49.61 -1.15 31.86
N GLN A 393 -50.04 -0.54 30.74
CA GLN A 393 -49.95 -0.85 29.32
C GLN A 393 -50.38 0.41 28.52
N GLU A 394 -49.97 0.47 27.25
CA GLU A 394 -50.73 0.97 26.07
C GLU A 394 -51.15 2.45 25.97
N THR A 395 -50.50 3.20 25.09
CA THR A 395 -50.89 3.51 23.68
C THR A 395 -52.14 4.37 23.51
N THR A 396 -51.97 5.46 22.77
CA THR A 396 -52.92 6.02 21.77
C THR A 396 -52.18 7.21 21.14
N GLU A 397 -51.48 7.01 20.02
CA GLU A 397 -51.97 7.18 18.64
C GLU A 397 -52.78 8.45 18.34
N CYS A 398 -52.41 9.01 17.18
CA CYS A 398 -53.19 9.84 16.25
C CYS A 398 -53.24 11.38 16.41
N LYS A 399 -52.38 11.97 15.56
CA LYS A 399 -52.76 12.76 14.36
C LYS A 399 -52.95 14.28 14.48
N GLN A 400 -52.12 14.91 13.65
CA GLN A 400 -52.45 15.94 12.66
C GLN A 400 -53.14 17.21 13.16
N SER A 401 -52.40 18.32 13.12
CA SER A 401 -52.43 19.22 11.97
C SER A 401 -51.13 20.00 11.87
#